data_AF-A0A419E1M0-F1
#
_entry.id   AF-A0A419E1M0-F1
#
_cell.length_a   1.000
_cell.length_b   1.000
_cell.length_c   1.000
_cell.angle_alpha   90.00
_cell.angle_beta   90.00
_cell.angle_gamma   90.00
#
_symmetry.space_group_name_H-M   'P 1'
#
loop_
_entity.id
_entity.type
_entity.pdbx_description
1 polymer ?
#
loop_
_entity_poly.entity_id
_entity_poly.type
_entity_poly.pdbx_seq_one_letter_code
_entity_poly.pdbx_strand_id
1 'polypeptide(L)'
;MHNEDKDNRELPGHWIDHPDRDWAFLTRMLLDEILDQLNEARIVLPLFKEKSRANTQTSETDRRLCLVYAKSFVYALDAAAQIVKVIGRQKQLPTGASNQCKRFLAQFGELHEFRNSLQHIEDRLRGIGRNGKPIPSHLLALGGLRNYTYFGVTISDGRYVEIEISDSVLIQAYSITEDLIWCFDWLGPDEIRLERPRTDA
;
A
#
# COMPACT_ATOMS: atom_id res chain seq x y z
N MET A 1 11.37 22.20 18.17
CA MET A 1 9.93 21.92 18.31
C MET A 1 9.54 20.98 17.18
N HIS A 2 9.51 19.69 17.46
CA HIS A 2 9.00 18.68 16.54
C HIS A 2 7.50 18.93 16.35
N ASN A 3 7.09 19.01 15.09
CA ASN A 3 5.70 19.16 14.68
C ASN A 3 5.09 17.73 14.66
N GLU A 4 5.01 17.09 15.83
CA GLU A 4 4.60 15.68 15.95
C GLU A 4 3.08 15.47 15.78
N ASP A 5 2.27 16.53 15.89
CA ASP A 5 0.81 16.43 15.83
C ASP A 5 0.18 16.52 14.43
N LYS A 6 0.97 16.75 13.36
CA LYS A 6 0.42 16.94 11.99
C LYS A 6 0.40 15.70 11.10
N ASP A 7 0.94 14.57 11.55
CA ASP A 7 1.12 13.38 10.70
C ASP A 7 0.29 12.17 11.15
N ASN A 8 -0.67 12.37 12.06
CA ASN A 8 -1.61 11.33 12.43
C ASN A 8 -2.77 11.33 11.42
N ARG A 9 -2.61 10.56 10.34
CA ARG A 9 -3.60 10.41 9.28
C ARG A 9 -4.67 9.44 9.74
N GLU A 10 -5.62 9.96 10.52
CA GLU A 10 -6.79 9.25 11.00
C GLU A 10 -8.02 9.54 10.13
N LEU A 11 -9.09 8.77 10.32
CA LEU A 11 -10.37 9.05 9.69
C LEU A 11 -10.97 10.38 10.20
N PRO A 12 -11.71 11.14 9.35
CA PRO A 12 -12.21 12.46 9.72
C PRO A 12 -13.17 12.46 10.91
N GLY A 13 -13.96 11.40 11.07
CA GLY A 13 -14.99 11.30 12.09
C GLY A 13 -15.30 9.87 12.48
N HIS A 14 -16.23 9.70 13.40
CA HIS A 14 -16.56 8.39 13.96
C HIS A 14 -17.52 7.58 13.08
N TRP A 15 -18.27 8.24 12.21
CA TRP A 15 -19.29 7.59 11.38
C TRP A 15 -19.37 8.18 9.98
N ILE A 16 -19.72 7.32 9.02
CA ILE A 16 -20.21 7.73 7.71
C ILE A 16 -21.73 7.96 7.84
N ASP A 17 -22.21 9.13 7.39
CA ASP A 17 -23.61 9.50 7.31
C ASP A 17 -24.28 8.75 6.16
N HIS A 18 -24.90 7.61 6.45
CA HIS A 18 -25.60 6.80 5.47
C HIS A 18 -26.76 6.02 6.11
N PRO A 19 -27.90 5.86 5.41
CA PRO A 19 -29.08 5.15 5.95
C PRO A 19 -28.81 3.67 6.26
N ASP A 20 -27.96 3.02 5.45
CA ASP A 20 -27.48 1.66 5.70
C ASP A 20 -26.29 1.69 6.68
N ARG A 21 -26.58 1.48 7.96
CA ARG A 21 -25.59 1.56 9.06
C ARG A 21 -24.56 0.43 9.03
N ASP A 22 -24.97 -0.77 8.60
CA ASP A 22 -24.05 -1.90 8.48
C ASP A 22 -23.04 -1.65 7.37
N TRP A 23 -23.51 -1.16 6.22
CA TRP A 23 -22.63 -0.73 5.14
C TRP A 23 -21.70 0.41 5.58
N ALA A 24 -22.22 1.41 6.29
CA ALA A 24 -21.43 2.54 6.78
C ALA A 24 -20.32 2.08 7.73
N PHE A 25 -20.64 1.18 8.67
CA PHE A 25 -19.69 0.59 9.60
C PHE A 25 -18.60 -0.20 8.87
N LEU A 26 -18.99 -1.12 7.99
CA LEU A 26 -18.04 -1.95 7.24
C LEU A 26 -17.14 -1.10 6.35
N THR A 27 -17.69 -0.09 5.69
CA THR A 27 -16.91 0.81 4.83
C THR A 27 -15.92 1.63 5.64
N ARG A 28 -16.33 2.17 6.80
CA ARG A 28 -15.41 2.83 7.73
C ARG A 28 -14.28 1.91 8.15
N MET A 29 -14.58 0.68 8.58
CA MET A 29 -13.56 -0.30 8.99
C MET A 29 -12.55 -0.59 7.88
N LEU A 30 -13.01 -0.71 6.63
CA LEU A 30 -12.12 -0.91 5.49
C LEU A 30 -11.25 0.33 5.19
N LEU A 31 -11.78 1.55 5.37
CA LEU A 31 -10.99 2.78 5.22
C LEU A 31 -9.93 2.93 6.31
N ASP A 32 -10.28 2.58 7.54
CA ASP A 32 -9.36 2.57 8.69
C ASP A 32 -8.21 1.60 8.45
N GLU A 33 -8.54 0.37 8.03
CA GLU A 33 -7.53 -0.65 7.71
C GLU A 33 -6.61 -0.20 6.58
N ILE A 34 -7.09 0.54 5.55
CA ILE A 34 -6.19 1.10 4.53
C ILE A 34 -5.17 2.03 5.17
N LEU A 35 -5.60 2.93 6.07
CA LEU A 35 -4.70 3.86 6.75
C LEU A 35 -3.70 3.11 7.64
N ASP A 36 -4.13 2.06 8.35
CA ASP A 36 -3.23 1.22 9.14
C ASP A 36 -2.15 0.58 8.28
N GLN A 37 -2.51 0.01 7.14
CA GLN A 37 -1.53 -0.54 6.20
C GLN A 37 -0.56 0.54 5.68
N LEU A 38 -1.06 1.73 5.33
CA LEU A 38 -0.17 2.83 4.92
C LEU A 38 0.72 3.32 6.07
N ASN A 39 0.24 3.29 7.31
CA ASN A 39 1.01 3.63 8.51
C ASN A 39 2.13 2.61 8.76
N GLU A 40 1.90 1.31 8.52
CA GLU A 40 2.97 0.31 8.54
C GLU A 40 4.06 0.64 7.52
N ALA A 41 3.68 0.95 6.28
CA ALA A 41 4.63 1.38 5.25
C ALA A 41 5.40 2.64 5.67
N ARG A 42 4.72 3.62 6.29
CA ARG A 42 5.32 4.85 6.82
C ARG A 42 6.36 4.58 7.92
N ILE A 43 6.07 3.66 8.83
CA ILE A 43 6.98 3.28 9.94
C ILE A 43 8.23 2.59 9.39
N VAL A 44 8.07 1.71 8.40
CA VAL A 44 9.17 0.91 7.86
C VAL A 44 10.08 1.70 6.92
N LEU A 45 9.55 2.69 6.20
CA LEU A 45 10.30 3.49 5.23
C LEU A 45 11.57 4.17 5.79
N PRO A 46 11.57 4.86 6.94
CA PRO A 46 12.79 5.44 7.51
C PRO A 46 13.82 4.37 7.90
N LEU A 47 13.38 3.20 8.41
CA LEU A 47 14.26 2.09 8.74
C LEU A 47 14.94 1.52 7.49
N PHE A 48 14.19 1.41 6.39
CA PHE A 48 14.76 1.05 5.09
C PHE A 48 15.82 2.06 4.65
N LYS A 49 15.51 3.36 4.71
CA LYS A 49 16.43 4.43 4.27
C LYS A 49 17.70 4.50 5.12
N GLU A 50 17.59 4.30 6.42
CA GLU A 50 18.76 4.26 7.32
C GLU A 50 19.73 3.16 6.87
N LYS A 51 19.20 1.96 6.62
CA LYS A 51 20.01 0.81 6.22
C LYS A 51 20.49 0.89 4.76
N SER A 52 19.72 1.50 3.86
CA SER A 52 20.06 1.60 2.45
C SER A 52 21.10 2.68 2.14
N ARG A 53 21.21 3.73 2.97
CA ARG A 53 22.19 4.83 2.82
C ARG A 53 23.62 4.43 3.19
N ALA A 54 23.80 3.34 3.93
CA ALA A 54 25.11 2.81 4.28
C ALA A 54 25.72 2.05 3.07
N ASN A 55 26.17 2.80 2.06
CA ASN A 55 26.78 2.23 0.85
C ASN A 55 28.15 1.56 1.13
N THR A 56 28.42 0.49 0.36
CA THR A 56 29.68 -0.28 0.17
C THR A 56 30.33 -1.00 1.35
N GLN A 57 29.99 -0.70 2.60
CA GLN A 57 30.50 -1.40 3.79
C GLN A 57 29.40 -2.06 4.64
N THR A 58 28.18 -2.15 4.11
CA THR A 58 27.03 -2.71 4.81
C THR A 58 27.23 -4.19 5.08
N SER A 59 27.03 -4.59 6.34
CA SER A 59 27.09 -5.99 6.72
C SER A 59 26.02 -6.80 5.96
N GLU A 60 26.23 -8.11 5.78
CA GLU A 60 25.19 -8.99 5.22
C GLU A 60 23.89 -8.86 6.04
N THR A 61 23.99 -8.63 7.35
CA THR A 61 22.84 -8.36 8.23
C THR A 61 22.08 -7.11 7.81
N ASP A 62 22.75 -5.98 7.58
CA ASP A 62 22.08 -4.75 7.14
C ASP A 62 21.43 -4.93 5.77
N ARG A 63 22.10 -5.62 4.84
CA ARG A 63 21.53 -5.95 3.53
C ARG A 63 20.25 -6.79 3.66
N ARG A 64 20.24 -7.75 4.59
CA ARG A 64 19.05 -8.56 4.90
C ARG A 64 17.95 -7.73 5.55
N LEU A 65 18.29 -6.81 6.46
CA LEU A 65 17.33 -5.88 7.04
C LEU A 65 16.70 -4.98 5.97
N CYS A 66 17.47 -4.43 5.03
CA CYS A 66 16.92 -3.68 3.90
C CYS A 66 15.89 -4.50 3.13
N LEU A 67 16.15 -5.79 2.89
CA LEU A 67 15.21 -6.67 2.19
C LEU A 67 13.96 -6.96 3.03
N VAL A 68 14.08 -7.12 4.35
CA VAL A 68 12.94 -7.27 5.24
C VAL A 68 12.06 -6.02 5.20
N TYR A 69 12.66 -4.84 5.37
CA TYR A 69 11.94 -3.57 5.33
C TYR A 69 11.29 -3.30 3.97
N ALA A 70 12.00 -3.57 2.87
CA ALA A 70 11.43 -3.44 1.54
C ALA A 70 10.22 -4.37 1.33
N LYS A 71 10.29 -5.61 1.79
CA LYS A 71 9.15 -6.55 1.73
C LYS A 71 7.96 -6.06 2.55
N SER A 72 8.20 -5.63 3.79
CA SER A 72 7.14 -5.09 4.65
C SER A 72 6.46 -3.87 4.02
N PHE A 73 7.23 -2.94 3.44
CA PHE A 73 6.68 -1.79 2.73
C PHE A 73 5.78 -2.19 1.56
N VAL A 74 6.23 -3.14 0.73
CA VAL A 74 5.44 -3.62 -0.42
C VAL A 74 4.21 -4.41 0.01
N TYR A 75 4.30 -5.21 1.07
CA TYR A 75 3.19 -5.97 1.60
C TYR A 75 2.09 -5.07 2.15
N ALA A 76 2.46 -4.03 2.89
CA ALA A 76 1.54 -2.99 3.36
C ALA A 76 0.80 -2.32 2.19
N LEU A 77 1.52 -1.90 1.14
CA LEU A 77 0.89 -1.30 -0.05
C LEU A 77 -0.01 -2.27 -0.82
N ASP A 78 0.37 -3.54 -0.96
CA ASP A 78 -0.50 -4.57 -1.56
C ASP A 78 -1.76 -4.80 -0.72
N ALA A 79 -1.62 -4.90 0.61
CA ALA A 79 -2.76 -5.09 1.51
C ALA A 79 -3.77 -3.94 1.35
N ALA A 80 -3.30 -2.69 1.38
CA ALA A 80 -4.11 -1.51 1.07
C ALA A 80 -4.80 -1.64 -0.30
N ALA A 81 -4.07 -2.05 -1.35
CA ALA A 81 -4.65 -2.25 -2.69
C ALA A 81 -5.74 -3.34 -2.70
N GLN A 82 -5.56 -4.44 -1.96
CA GLN A 82 -6.60 -5.48 -1.85
C GLN A 82 -7.85 -4.97 -1.14
N ILE A 83 -7.70 -4.15 -0.10
CA ILE A 83 -8.83 -3.56 0.62
C ILE A 83 -9.57 -2.55 -0.25
N VAL A 84 -8.84 -1.68 -0.96
CA VAL A 84 -9.43 -0.75 -1.95
C VAL A 84 -10.22 -1.50 -3.02
N LYS A 85 -9.73 -2.67 -3.47
CA LYS A 85 -10.45 -3.53 -4.40
C LYS A 85 -11.76 -4.08 -3.84
N VAL A 86 -11.83 -4.33 -2.52
CA VAL A 86 -13.06 -4.74 -1.84
C VAL A 86 -14.04 -3.56 -1.78
N ILE A 87 -13.58 -2.36 -1.36
CA ILE A 87 -14.40 -1.14 -1.34
C ILE A 87 -14.97 -0.85 -2.73
N GLY A 88 -14.13 -0.89 -3.77
CA GLY A 88 -14.49 -0.63 -5.16
C GLY A 88 -15.54 -1.58 -5.76
N ARG A 89 -15.91 -2.66 -5.07
CA ARG A 89 -16.95 -3.63 -5.48
C ARG A 89 -18.28 -3.44 -4.74
N GLN A 90 -18.34 -2.55 -3.76
CA GLN A 90 -19.57 -2.27 -3.03
C GLN A 90 -20.60 -1.58 -3.93
N LYS A 91 -21.88 -1.95 -3.80
CA LYS A 91 -22.96 -1.43 -4.66
C LYS A 91 -23.34 0.02 -4.36
N GLN A 92 -23.17 0.47 -3.12
CA GLN A 92 -23.60 1.79 -2.63
C GLN A 92 -22.45 2.83 -2.64
N LEU A 93 -21.37 2.56 -3.36
CA LEU A 93 -20.18 3.41 -3.35
C LEU A 93 -20.42 4.73 -4.11
N PRO A 94 -20.12 5.91 -3.51
CA PRO A 94 -20.21 7.18 -4.22
C PRO A 94 -19.36 7.21 -5.49
N THR A 95 -19.80 7.91 -6.53
CA THR A 95 -19.08 7.99 -7.82
C THR A 95 -17.64 8.49 -7.64
N GLY A 96 -17.43 9.49 -6.78
CA GLY A 96 -16.10 9.99 -6.43
C GLY A 96 -15.21 8.90 -5.83
N ALA A 97 -15.74 8.14 -4.87
CA ALA A 97 -15.02 7.04 -4.23
C ALA A 97 -14.67 5.92 -5.22
N SER A 98 -15.59 5.57 -6.13
CA SER A 98 -15.31 4.61 -7.22
C SER A 98 -14.15 5.08 -8.10
N ASN A 99 -14.07 6.37 -8.43
CA ASN A 99 -12.98 6.90 -9.24
C ASN A 99 -11.64 6.85 -8.50
N GLN A 100 -11.62 7.16 -7.20
CA GLN A 100 -10.39 7.04 -6.41
C GLN A 100 -9.95 5.59 -6.24
N CYS A 101 -10.89 4.65 -6.05
CA CYS A 101 -10.56 3.21 -6.04
C CYS A 101 -9.89 2.78 -7.35
N LYS A 102 -10.42 3.19 -8.51
CA LYS A 102 -9.83 2.90 -9.82
C LYS A 102 -8.43 3.52 -9.95
N ARG A 103 -8.25 4.75 -9.50
CA ARG A 103 -6.95 5.46 -9.55
C ARG A 103 -5.91 4.76 -8.68
N PHE A 104 -6.27 4.37 -7.46
CA PHE A 104 -5.38 3.61 -6.57
C PHE A 104 -4.99 2.27 -7.19
N LEU A 105 -5.96 1.51 -7.71
CA LEU A 105 -5.71 0.19 -8.31
C LEU A 105 -4.94 0.27 -9.63
N ALA A 106 -5.07 1.35 -10.40
CA ALA A 106 -4.25 1.56 -11.58
C ALA A 106 -2.76 1.69 -11.24
N GLN A 107 -2.44 2.20 -10.04
CA GLN A 107 -1.08 2.43 -9.60
C GLN A 107 -0.51 1.28 -8.77
N PHE A 108 -1.31 0.69 -7.88
CA PHE A 108 -0.86 -0.28 -6.88
C PHE A 108 -1.54 -1.65 -7.01
N GLY A 109 -2.50 -1.80 -7.93
CA GLY A 109 -3.30 -3.03 -8.06
C GLY A 109 -2.50 -4.26 -8.48
N GLU A 110 -1.34 -4.09 -9.13
CA GLU A 110 -0.46 -5.20 -9.53
C GLU A 110 0.52 -5.63 -8.41
N LEU A 111 0.56 -4.96 -7.26
CA LEU A 111 1.49 -5.31 -6.18
C LEU A 111 1.28 -6.72 -5.61
N HIS A 112 0.09 -7.29 -5.76
CA HIS A 112 -0.16 -8.69 -5.40
C HIS A 112 0.75 -9.68 -6.14
N GLU A 113 1.25 -9.34 -7.33
CA GLU A 113 2.21 -10.17 -8.05
C GLU A 113 3.56 -10.25 -7.32
N PHE A 114 3.96 -9.18 -6.59
CA PHE A 114 5.13 -9.21 -5.71
C PHE A 114 4.92 -10.20 -4.57
N ARG A 115 3.79 -10.05 -3.86
CA ARG A 115 3.41 -10.95 -2.77
C ARG A 115 3.35 -12.40 -3.22
N ASN A 116 2.63 -12.68 -4.31
CA ASN A 116 2.49 -14.03 -4.86
C ASN A 116 3.85 -14.65 -5.20
N SER A 117 4.79 -13.85 -5.73
CA SER A 117 6.12 -14.34 -6.08
C SER A 117 6.99 -14.63 -4.85
N LEU A 118 6.80 -13.86 -3.77
CA LEU A 118 7.51 -14.06 -2.51
C LEU A 118 6.90 -15.16 -1.63
N GLN A 119 5.58 -15.36 -1.67
CA GLN A 119 4.86 -16.41 -0.93
C GLN A 119 5.06 -17.81 -1.52
N HIS A 120 5.28 -17.90 -2.84
CA HIS A 120 5.50 -19.16 -3.55
C HIS A 120 6.96 -19.32 -3.97
N ILE A 121 7.89 -18.94 -3.10
CA ILE A 121 9.33 -18.90 -3.44
C ILE A 121 9.86 -20.27 -3.85
N GLU A 122 9.37 -21.35 -3.24
CA GLU A 122 9.70 -22.74 -3.57
C GLU A 122 9.32 -23.12 -5.00
N ASP A 123 8.14 -22.72 -5.45
CA ASP A 123 7.69 -22.96 -6.82
C ASP A 123 8.45 -22.06 -7.80
N ARG A 124 8.66 -20.79 -7.44
CA ARG A 124 9.42 -19.85 -8.27
C ARG A 124 10.86 -20.31 -8.48
N LEU A 125 11.53 -20.82 -7.44
CA LEU A 125 12.89 -21.38 -7.54
C LEU A 125 12.97 -22.59 -8.48
N ARG A 126 11.87 -23.34 -8.64
CA ARG A 126 11.75 -24.46 -9.59
C ARG A 126 11.39 -24.01 -11.01
N GLY A 127 11.28 -22.70 -11.25
CA GLY A 127 10.80 -22.15 -12.52
C GLY A 127 9.30 -22.38 -12.73
N ILE A 128 8.53 -22.59 -11.66
CA ILE A 128 7.08 -22.83 -11.72
C ILE A 128 6.34 -21.52 -11.42
N GLY A 129 5.52 -21.12 -12.40
CA GLY A 129 4.66 -19.96 -12.43
C GLY A 129 3.25 -20.29 -11.93
N ARG A 130 2.26 -19.57 -12.46
CA ARG A 130 0.86 -19.72 -12.07
C ARG A 130 0.28 -21.05 -12.57
N ASN A 131 -0.51 -21.72 -11.75
CA ASN A 131 -1.19 -22.98 -12.07
C ASN A 131 -0.24 -24.08 -12.58
N GLY A 132 0.99 -24.15 -12.03
CA GLY A 132 1.98 -25.17 -12.41
C GLY A 132 2.66 -24.94 -13.76
N LYS A 133 2.40 -23.83 -14.46
CA LYS A 133 3.02 -23.54 -15.75
C LYS A 133 4.47 -23.09 -15.59
N PRO A 134 5.39 -23.45 -16.50
CA PRO A 134 6.75 -22.92 -16.47
C PRO A 134 6.79 -21.40 -16.59
N ILE A 135 7.72 -20.76 -15.89
CA ILE A 135 8.01 -19.33 -16.04
C ILE A 135 8.83 -19.14 -17.32
N PRO A 136 8.40 -18.29 -18.28
CA PRO A 136 9.13 -18.06 -19.52
C PRO A 136 10.27 -17.05 -19.32
N SER A 137 11.19 -17.33 -18.38
CA SER A 137 12.37 -16.50 -18.12
C SER A 137 13.56 -17.34 -17.71
N HIS A 138 14.76 -16.89 -18.10
CA HIS A 138 16.03 -17.50 -17.71
C HIS A 138 16.63 -16.87 -16.45
N LEU A 139 16.12 -15.71 -16.00
CA LEU A 139 16.56 -15.01 -14.81
C LEU A 139 15.41 -14.96 -13.79
N LEU A 140 15.66 -15.54 -12.63
CA LEU A 140 14.73 -15.52 -11.50
C LEU A 140 15.35 -14.70 -10.37
N ALA A 141 14.80 -13.50 -10.16
CA ALA A 141 15.10 -12.66 -9.01
C ALA A 141 13.92 -12.69 -8.05
N LEU A 142 14.10 -13.24 -6.84
CA LEU A 142 13.01 -13.45 -5.86
C LEU A 142 13.16 -12.52 -4.65
N GLY A 143 13.48 -11.26 -4.95
CA GLY A 143 13.80 -10.23 -3.97
C GLY A 143 15.23 -9.74 -4.15
N GLY A 144 15.37 -8.58 -4.79
CA GLY A 144 16.62 -7.85 -4.93
C GLY A 144 16.42 -6.36 -4.74
N LEU A 145 17.49 -5.67 -4.36
CA LEU A 145 17.52 -4.21 -4.29
C LEU A 145 18.41 -3.67 -5.41
N ARG A 146 17.81 -2.91 -6.32
CA ARG A 146 18.55 -2.17 -7.35
C ARG A 146 18.79 -0.75 -6.88
N ASN A 147 20.04 -0.31 -6.96
CA ASN A 147 20.49 1.01 -6.47
C ASN A 147 20.10 1.31 -5.02
N TYR A 148 19.90 0.27 -4.19
CA TYR A 148 19.45 0.38 -2.80
C TYR A 148 18.11 1.11 -2.59
N THR A 149 17.31 1.27 -3.65
CA THR A 149 16.03 1.99 -3.60
C THR A 149 14.88 1.19 -4.22
N TYR A 150 15.15 0.38 -5.24
CA TYR A 150 14.12 -0.35 -5.97
C TYR A 150 14.07 -1.79 -5.52
N PHE A 151 12.93 -2.24 -5.01
CA PHE A 151 12.70 -3.64 -4.70
C PHE A 151 12.06 -4.33 -5.89
N GLY A 152 12.62 -5.45 -6.32
CA GLY A 152 12.10 -6.15 -7.49
C GLY A 152 12.06 -7.67 -7.36
N VAL A 153 11.14 -8.25 -8.15
CA VAL A 153 10.91 -9.69 -8.25
C VAL A 153 10.61 -10.10 -9.69
N THR A 154 10.83 -11.37 -10.00
CA THR A 154 10.32 -12.03 -11.21
C THR A 154 8.96 -12.61 -10.94
N ILE A 155 7.96 -12.20 -11.71
CA ILE A 155 6.56 -12.60 -11.53
C ILE A 155 6.22 -13.82 -12.38
N SER A 156 4.98 -14.31 -12.22
CA SER A 156 4.53 -15.58 -12.78
C SER A 156 4.56 -15.67 -14.31
N ASP A 157 4.56 -14.52 -15.00
CA ASP A 157 4.67 -14.42 -16.46
C ASP A 157 6.12 -14.26 -16.97
N GLY A 158 7.11 -14.32 -16.07
CA GLY A 158 8.54 -14.21 -16.39
C GLY A 158 9.09 -12.80 -16.47
N ARG A 159 8.25 -11.75 -16.38
CA ARG A 159 8.75 -10.37 -16.32
C ARG A 159 9.42 -10.10 -14.98
N TYR A 160 10.48 -9.30 -15.00
CA TYR A 160 11.02 -8.65 -13.81
C TYR A 160 10.27 -7.34 -13.59
N VAL A 161 9.71 -7.17 -12.41
CA VAL A 161 9.00 -5.95 -11.99
C VAL A 161 9.68 -5.38 -10.75
N GLU A 162 9.60 -4.07 -10.60
CA GLU A 162 10.19 -3.36 -9.48
C GLU A 162 9.30 -2.21 -9.02
N ILE A 163 9.42 -1.88 -7.74
CA ILE A 163 8.79 -0.72 -7.11
C ILE A 163 9.84 0.05 -6.32
N GLU A 164 9.75 1.37 -6.39
CA GLU A 164 10.59 2.26 -5.59
C GLU A 164 10.13 2.25 -4.12
N ILE A 165 11.08 2.13 -3.19
CA ILE A 165 10.84 2.28 -1.75
C ILE A 165 11.17 3.73 -1.37
N SER A 166 10.18 4.62 -1.44
CA SER A 166 10.38 6.07 -1.36
C SER A 166 9.21 6.83 -0.72
N ASP A 167 9.46 8.08 -0.32
CA ASP A 167 8.40 8.98 0.16
C ASP A 167 7.39 9.29 -0.94
N SER A 168 7.85 9.44 -2.18
CA SER A 168 6.99 9.81 -3.30
C SER A 168 5.90 8.77 -3.54
N VAL A 169 6.24 7.48 -3.44
CA VAL A 169 5.28 6.37 -3.53
C VAL A 169 4.29 6.41 -2.37
N LEU A 170 4.78 6.60 -1.14
CA LEU A 170 3.93 6.65 0.05
C LEU A 170 2.99 7.86 0.05
N ILE A 171 3.49 9.04 -0.30
CA ILE A 171 2.71 10.29 -0.42
C ILE A 171 1.61 10.12 -1.47
N GLN A 172 1.90 9.47 -2.60
CA GLN A 172 0.88 9.18 -3.62
C GLN A 172 -0.20 8.24 -3.10
N ALA A 173 0.17 7.16 -2.40
CA ALA A 173 -0.78 6.22 -1.82
C ALA A 173 -1.71 6.91 -0.79
N TYR A 174 -1.14 7.73 0.11
CA TYR A 174 -1.95 8.50 1.06
C TYR A 174 -2.82 9.54 0.37
N SER A 175 -2.29 10.30 -0.59
CA SER A 175 -3.07 11.34 -1.27
C SER A 175 -4.32 10.78 -1.95
N ILE A 176 -4.22 9.63 -2.63
CA ILE A 176 -5.37 8.97 -3.24
C ILE A 176 -6.33 8.44 -2.17
N THR A 177 -5.80 7.93 -1.06
CA THR A 177 -6.60 7.41 0.07
C THR A 177 -7.36 8.51 0.79
N GLU A 178 -6.74 9.66 1.02
CA GLU A 178 -7.40 10.85 1.58
C GLU A 178 -8.51 11.36 0.66
N ASP A 179 -8.25 11.41 -0.65
CA ASP A 179 -9.28 11.75 -1.64
C ASP A 179 -10.43 10.74 -1.60
N LEU A 180 -10.15 9.45 -1.41
CA LEU A 180 -11.17 8.40 -1.26
C LEU A 180 -11.99 8.60 0.02
N ILE A 181 -11.33 8.80 1.16
CA ILE A 181 -11.96 9.01 2.47
C ILE A 181 -12.92 10.21 2.42
N TRP A 182 -12.50 11.31 1.81
CA TRP A 182 -13.32 12.52 1.70
C TRP A 182 -14.43 12.45 0.64
N CYS A 183 -14.59 11.32 -0.05
CA CYS A 183 -15.77 11.08 -0.89
C CYS A 183 -17.02 10.66 -0.10
N PHE A 184 -16.86 10.41 1.20
CA PHE A 184 -17.96 10.03 2.10
C PHE A 184 -18.36 11.21 2.98
N ASP A 185 -19.62 11.21 3.39
CA ASP A 185 -20.14 12.19 4.34
C ASP A 185 -19.82 11.73 5.76
N TRP A 186 -19.06 12.52 6.51
CA TRP A 186 -18.57 12.14 7.83
C TRP A 186 -19.32 12.87 8.94
N LEU A 187 -19.59 12.16 10.04
CA LEU A 187 -20.15 12.69 11.28
C LEU A 187 -19.09 12.71 12.38
N GLY A 188 -18.97 13.86 13.05
CA GLY A 188 -18.12 14.06 14.22
C GLY A 188 -18.77 13.62 15.55
N PRO A 189 -18.13 13.93 16.70
CA PRO A 189 -18.57 13.55 18.04
C PRO A 189 -20.00 13.95 18.45
N ASP A 190 -20.60 14.92 17.76
CA ASP A 190 -21.96 15.43 18.02
C ASP A 190 -22.91 15.25 16.82
N GLU A 191 -22.63 14.27 15.96
CA GLU A 191 -23.35 14.07 14.67
C GLU A 191 -23.31 15.29 13.74
N ILE A 192 -22.34 16.19 13.96
CA ILE A 192 -22.09 17.33 13.09
C ILE A 192 -21.37 16.82 11.84
N ARG A 193 -21.90 17.17 10.67
CA ARG A 193 -21.28 16.83 9.40
C ARG A 193 -19.95 17.56 9.25
N LEU A 194 -18.91 16.82 8.93
CA LEU A 194 -17.56 17.34 8.81
C LEU A 194 -17.28 17.76 7.36
N GLU A 195 -16.64 18.91 7.20
CA GLU A 195 -16.15 19.37 5.91
C GLU A 195 -14.67 19.02 5.73
N ARG A 196 -14.28 18.72 4.50
CA ARG A 196 -12.87 18.55 4.15
C ARG A 196 -12.12 19.86 4.48
N PRO A 197 -11.06 19.82 5.29
CA PRO A 197 -10.25 21.01 5.55
C PRO A 197 -9.75 21.61 4.24
N ARG A 198 -9.81 22.93 4.13
CA ARG A 198 -9.18 23.63 3.00
C ARG A 198 -7.67 23.43 3.13
N THR A 199 -7.07 22.78 2.15
CA THR A 199 -5.61 22.80 1.99
C THR A 199 -5.25 24.19 1.50
N ASP A 200 -4.85 25.07 2.42
CA ASP A 200 -4.18 26.32 2.07
C ASP A 200 -2.87 25.94 1.38
N ALA A 201 -2.72 26.39 0.13
CA ALA A 201 -1.59 26.11 -0.75
C ALA A 201 -0.31 26.85 -0.32
#